data_AF-A0A7C0ZBL3-F1
#
_entry.id   AF-A0A7C0ZBL3-F1
#
_cell.length_a   1.000
_cell.length_b   1.000
_cell.length_c   1.000
_cell.angle_alpha   90.00
_cell.angle_beta   90.00
_cell.angle_gamma   90.00
#
_symmetry.space_group_name_H-M   'P 1'
#
loop_
_entity.id
_entity.type
_entity.pdbx_description
1 polymer ?
#
loop_
_entity_poly.entity_id
_entity_poly.type
_entity_poly.pdbx_seq_one_letter_code
_entity_poly.pdbx_strand_id
1 'polypeptide(L)' 'MRSQPSNPLETEVAGLRLRNPTMLASGILGTTSDILRRAAQSGAGAVVTKS' A
#
# COMPACT_ATOMS: atom_id res chain seq x y z
N MET A 1 8.34 25.00 -3.93
CA MET A 1 9.56 24.17 -3.94
C MET A 1 9.26 22.92 -3.13
N ARG A 2 8.90 21.80 -3.79
CA ARG A 2 8.59 20.55 -3.06
C ARG A 2 9.90 20.06 -2.45
N SER A 3 9.99 20.05 -1.13
CA SER A 3 11.06 19.40 -0.39
C SER A 3 11.13 17.95 -0.86
N GLN A 4 12.30 17.49 -1.29
CA GLN A 4 12.51 16.10 -1.67
C GLN A 4 12.10 15.21 -0.49
N PRO A 5 11.15 14.28 -0.64
CA PRO A 5 10.87 13.32 0.43
C PRO A 5 12.13 12.50 0.66
N SER A 6 12.49 12.26 1.93
CA SER A 6 13.62 11.39 2.31
C SER A 6 13.47 9.96 1.79
N ASN A 7 12.23 9.57 1.46
CA ASN A 7 11.88 8.33 0.80
C ASN A 7 11.42 8.60 -0.65
N PRO A 8 12.21 8.23 -1.68
CA PRO A 8 11.86 8.49 -3.08
C PRO A 8 10.65 7.69 -3.57
N LEU A 9 10.16 6.70 -2.81
CA LEU A 9 8.99 5.90 -3.16
C LEU A 9 7.70 6.44 -2.54
N GLU A 10 7.76 7.36 -1.58
CA GLU A 10 6.55 7.92 -0.98
C GLU A 10 5.66 8.58 -2.04
N THR A 11 4.36 8.28 -2.03
CA THR A 11 3.40 8.78 -3.02
C THR A 11 2.08 9.17 -2.37
N GLU A 12 1.34 10.06 -3.04
CA GLU A 12 -0.03 10.42 -2.68
C GLU A 12 -0.98 9.98 -3.79
N VAL A 13 -2.03 9.23 -3.44
CA VAL A 13 -3.04 8.75 -4.39
C VAL A 13 -4.41 9.04 -3.80
N ALA A 14 -5.23 9.82 -4.51
CA ALA A 14 -6.56 10.22 -4.05
C ALA A 14 -6.57 10.85 -2.63
N GLY A 15 -5.52 11.62 -2.29
CA GLY A 15 -5.34 12.22 -0.96
C GLY A 15 -4.83 11.27 0.13
N LEU A 16 -4.61 9.99 -0.19
CA LEU A 16 -4.00 9.01 0.72
C LEU A 16 -2.48 9.01 0.56
N ARG A 17 -1.77 9.18 1.66
CA ARG A 17 -0.30 9.04 1.69
C ARG A 17 0.09 7.57 1.84
N LEU A 18 0.88 7.09 0.90
CA LEU A 18 1.41 5.74 0.87
C LEU A 18 2.92 5.80 0.98
N ARG A 19 3.49 4.96 1.85
CA ARG A 19 4.96 4.87 2.02
C ARG A 19 5.70 4.41 0.76
N ASN A 20 5.01 3.77 -0.18
CA ASN A 20 5.49 3.35 -1.49
C ASN A 20 4.27 3.13 -2.44
N PRO A 21 4.46 3.06 -3.77
CA PRO A 21 3.34 3.00 -4.71
C PRO A 21 2.73 1.60 -4.90
N THR A 22 3.20 0.59 -4.15
CA THR A 22 2.72 -0.80 -4.32
C THR A 22 1.42 -1.05 -3.57
N MET A 23 0.58 -1.93 -4.11
CA MET A 23 -0.71 -2.30 -3.55
C MET A 23 -0.98 -3.79 -3.78
N LEU A 24 -1.48 -4.49 -2.76
CA LEU A 24 -2.01 -5.83 -2.99
C LEU A 24 -3.34 -5.75 -3.76
N ALA A 25 -3.37 -6.29 -4.97
CA ALA A 25 -4.55 -6.32 -5.82
C ALA A 25 -5.66 -7.22 -5.22
N SER A 26 -6.92 -6.81 -5.41
CA SER A 26 -8.07 -7.63 -5.02
C SER A 26 -8.07 -8.97 -5.76
N GLY A 27 -8.53 -10.02 -5.09
CA GLY A 27 -8.68 -11.36 -5.68
C GLY A 27 -7.43 -12.23 -5.75
N ILE A 28 -6.21 -11.70 -5.57
CA ILE A 28 -4.98 -12.50 -5.52
C ILE A 28 -4.76 -13.13 -4.14
N LEU A 29 -4.90 -12.33 -3.07
CA LEU A 29 -4.63 -12.74 -1.68
C LEU A 29 -5.49 -11.99 -0.65
N GLY A 30 -6.62 -11.39 -1.06
CA GLY A 30 -7.44 -10.50 -0.22
C GLY A 30 -8.60 -11.15 0.55
N THR A 31 -8.56 -12.46 0.84
CA THR A 31 -9.71 -13.23 1.37
C THR A 31 -9.83 -13.26 2.89
N THR A 32 -8.74 -13.02 3.63
CA THR A 32 -8.74 -12.98 5.10
C THR A 32 -7.93 -11.79 5.61
N SER A 33 -8.29 -11.29 6.79
CA SER A 33 -7.58 -10.20 7.46
C SER A 33 -6.12 -10.54 7.73
N ASP A 34 -5.79 -11.80 8.03
CA ASP A 34 -4.42 -12.24 8.28
C ASP A 34 -3.52 -12.10 7.05
N ILE A 35 -4.04 -12.38 5.85
CA ILE A 35 -3.26 -12.21 4.62
C ILE A 35 -3.04 -10.73 4.31
N LEU A 36 -4.07 -9.89 4.47
CA LEU A 36 -3.95 -8.43 4.32
C LEU A 36 -2.92 -7.85 5.29
N ARG A 37 -2.95 -8.29 6.55
CA ARG A 37 -1.97 -7.89 7.58
C ARG A 37 -0.56 -8.30 7.19
N ARG A 38 -0.36 -9.54 6.73
CA ARG A 38 0.95 -10.01 6.26
C ARG A 38 1.47 -9.18 5.08
N ALA A 39 0.63 -8.87 4.09
CA ALA A 39 1.04 -8.05 2.96
C ALA A 39 1.49 -6.63 3.39
N ALA A 40 0.75 -6.01 4.32
CA ALA A 40 1.14 -4.74 4.91
C ALA A 40 2.46 -4.86 5.71
N GLN A 41 2.67 -5.94 6.45
CA GLN A 41 3.92 -6.18 7.17
C GLN A 41 5.11 -6.43 6.24
N SER A 42 4.89 -7.07 5.09
CA SER A 42 5.91 -7.37 4.09
C SER A 42 6.31 -6.18 3.21
N GLY A 43 5.72 -5.01 3.39
CA GLY A 43 6.15 -3.80 2.67
C GLY A 43 5.14 -3.21 1.70
N ALA A 44 3.95 -3.80 1.50
CA ALA A 44 2.93 -3.21 0.62
C ALA A 44 2.57 -1.79 1.06
N GLY A 45 2.44 -0.86 0.11
CA GLY A 45 2.02 0.53 0.38
C GLY A 45 0.55 0.59 0.80
N ALA A 46 -0.29 -0.23 0.18
CA ALA A 46 -1.70 -0.43 0.51
C ALA A 46 -2.13 -1.90 0.33
N VAL A 47 -3.31 -2.24 0.83
CA VAL A 47 -3.97 -3.53 0.60
C VAL A 47 -5.43 -3.31 0.22
N VAL A 48 -5.97 -4.18 -0.65
CA VAL A 48 -7.37 -4.12 -1.10
C VAL A 48 -8.10 -5.39 -0.66
N THR A 49 -9.28 -5.23 -0.06
CA THR A 49 -10.14 -6.35 0.35
C THR A 49 -10.76 -7.05 -0.87
N LYS A 50 -11.23 -8.28 -0.68
CA LYS A 50 -12.19 -8.91 -1.61
C LYS A 50 -13.49 -8.08 -1.65
N SER A 51 -14.14 -8.06 -2.81
CA SER A 51 -15.54 -7.63 -3.01
C SER A 51 -16.52 -8.37 -2.11
#